data_AF-A0A3R7ALE9-F1
#
_entry.id   AF-A0A3R7ALE9-F1
#
_cell.length_a   1.000
_cell.length_b   1.000
_cell.length_c   1.000
_cell.angle_alpha   90.00
_cell.angle_beta   90.00
_cell.angle_gamma   90.00
#
_symmetry.space_group_name_H-M   'P 1'
#
loop_
_entity.id
_entity.type
_entity.pdbx_description
1 polymer ?
#
loop_
_entity_poly.entity_id
_entity_poly.type
_entity_poly.pdbx_seq_one_letter_code
_entity_poly.pdbx_strand_id
1 'polypeptide(L)'
;MSLPKTVTIGSSNSYVLDSNLPALAKTPKRTRRSPSGAAKRTPLWDDDGVAALFRLRYKSQLSARFYSKNNADKKTAYVMLAAELSVATEKEYSVAQVQDK
;
A
#
# COMPACT_ATOMS: atom_id res chain seq x y z
N MET A 1 26.54 44.04 -12.38
CA MET A 1 26.31 43.24 -11.16
C MET A 1 25.15 42.29 -11.47
N SER A 2 25.41 40.98 -11.59
CA SER A 2 24.40 39.98 -11.98
C SER A 2 24.05 39.12 -10.78
N LEU A 3 22.76 39.03 -10.44
CA LEU A 3 22.24 38.20 -9.35
C LEU A 3 21.98 36.75 -9.81
N PRO A 4 22.08 35.75 -8.91
CA PRO A 4 21.89 34.34 -9.26
C PRO A 4 20.40 33.98 -9.42
N LYS A 5 20.09 33.15 -10.43
CA LYS A 5 18.76 32.56 -10.62
C LYS A 5 18.61 31.33 -9.72
N THR A 6 17.62 31.35 -8.83
CA THR A 6 17.21 30.21 -8.00
C THR A 6 16.37 29.23 -8.84
N VAL A 7 16.75 27.96 -8.84
CA VAL A 7 15.96 26.85 -9.39
C VAL A 7 15.10 26.29 -8.26
N THR A 8 13.79 26.53 -8.32
CA THR A 8 12.80 25.93 -7.42
C THR A 8 12.17 24.74 -8.13
N ILE A 9 12.57 23.51 -7.78
CA ILE A 9 11.91 22.29 -8.24
C ILE A 9 10.74 22.02 -7.29
N GLY A 10 9.57 22.55 -7.63
CA GLY A 10 8.31 22.15 -6.99
C GLY A 10 7.86 20.81 -7.56
N SER A 11 8.04 19.72 -6.82
CA SER A 11 7.48 18.41 -7.17
C SER A 11 6.05 18.33 -6.61
N SER A 12 5.09 18.80 -7.39
CA SER A 12 3.66 18.66 -7.11
C SER A 12 3.15 17.35 -7.71
N ASN A 13 3.01 16.31 -6.88
CA ASN A 13 2.20 15.13 -7.25
C ASN A 13 0.73 15.41 -6.91
N SER A 14 0.00 16.02 -7.85
CA SER A 14 -1.46 16.13 -7.78
C SER A 14 -2.09 14.89 -8.44
N TYR A 15 -2.60 13.96 -7.64
CA TYR A 15 -3.47 12.91 -8.14
C TYR A 15 -4.89 13.49 -8.28
N VAL A 16 -5.37 13.58 -9.52
CA VAL A 16 -6.72 14.03 -9.86
C VAL A 16 -7.70 12.90 -9.50
N LEU A 17 -8.57 13.12 -8.53
CA LEU A 17 -9.70 12.23 -8.24
C LEU A 17 -10.82 12.53 -9.25
N ASP A 18 -10.84 11.79 -10.35
CA ASP A 18 -11.98 11.79 -11.29
C ASP A 18 -13.23 11.31 -10.55
N SER A 19 -14.17 12.23 -10.37
CA SER A 19 -15.42 12.04 -9.64
C SER A 19 -16.53 11.77 -10.64
N ASN A 20 -16.67 10.51 -11.06
CA ASN A 20 -17.83 10.04 -11.82
C ASN A 20 -18.57 8.95 -11.05
N LEU A 21 -19.50 9.38 -10.19
CA LEU A 21 -20.48 8.53 -9.51
C LEU A 21 -21.81 8.56 -10.28
N PRO A 22 -22.37 7.42 -10.73
CA PRO A 22 -23.79 7.35 -11.04
C PRO A 22 -24.61 7.06 -9.77
N ALA A 23 -25.69 7.83 -9.60
CA ALA A 23 -26.59 7.78 -8.45
C ALA A 23 -27.68 6.68 -8.53
N LEU A 24 -27.90 6.03 -7.39
CA LEU A 24 -29.16 5.48 -6.83
C LEU A 24 -29.97 4.38 -7.58
N ALA A 25 -30.08 3.19 -6.97
CA ALA A 25 -31.36 2.43 -6.85
C ALA A 25 -31.26 1.26 -5.82
N LYS A 26 -32.39 0.97 -5.14
CA LYS A 26 -32.62 0.05 -4.01
C LYS A 26 -32.86 -1.41 -4.49
N THR A 27 -32.38 -2.48 -3.83
CA THR A 27 -33.10 -3.38 -2.85
C THR A 27 -32.39 -4.77 -2.81
N PRO A 28 -32.63 -5.64 -1.80
CA PRO A 28 -31.66 -6.63 -1.32
C PRO A 28 -31.87 -8.04 -1.90
N LYS A 29 -30.77 -8.75 -2.22
CA LYS A 29 -30.70 -10.22 -2.20
C LYS A 29 -29.31 -10.67 -1.78
N ARG A 30 -29.22 -11.21 -0.56
CA ARG A 30 -28.06 -11.97 -0.08
C ARG A 30 -27.98 -13.27 -0.87
N THR A 31 -27.45 -13.21 -2.08
CA THR A 31 -26.98 -14.39 -2.80
C THR A 31 -25.71 -14.84 -2.11
N ARG A 32 -25.76 -16.03 -1.49
CA ARG A 32 -24.58 -16.77 -1.01
C ARG A 32 -23.54 -16.71 -2.14
N ARG A 33 -22.43 -16.01 -1.91
CA ARG A 33 -21.28 -16.10 -2.81
C ARG A 33 -20.82 -17.55 -2.75
N SER A 34 -21.10 -18.30 -3.82
CA SER A 34 -20.41 -19.54 -4.15
C SER A 34 -18.90 -19.28 -4.03
N PRO A 35 -18.09 -20.22 -3.53
CA PRO A 35 -16.65 -20.05 -3.48
C PRO A 35 -16.16 -20.01 -4.93
N SER A 36 -16.06 -18.80 -5.48
CA SER A 36 -15.38 -18.55 -6.74
C SER A 36 -13.95 -19.02 -6.53
N GLY A 37 -13.68 -20.19 -7.10
CA GLY A 37 -12.40 -20.87 -7.11
C GLY A 37 -11.36 -20.03 -7.83
N ALA A 38 -10.74 -19.14 -7.08
CA ALA A 38 -9.32 -18.89 -7.17
C ALA A 38 -8.83 -19.05 -5.75
N ALA A 39 -8.25 -20.20 -5.42
CA ALA A 39 -7.37 -20.29 -4.28
C ALA A 39 -6.30 -19.21 -4.53
N LYS A 40 -6.51 -18.03 -3.95
CA LYS A 40 -5.56 -16.93 -3.94
C LYS A 40 -4.37 -17.58 -3.27
N ARG A 41 -3.36 -17.98 -4.06
CA ARG A 41 -2.11 -18.49 -3.51
C ARG A 41 -1.62 -17.38 -2.61
N THR A 42 -1.78 -17.55 -1.30
CA THR A 42 -1.01 -16.77 -0.36
C THR A 42 0.43 -17.03 -0.78
N PRO A 43 1.24 -15.99 -1.06
CA PRO A 43 2.67 -16.17 -1.19
C PRO A 43 3.08 -17.00 0.02
N LEU A 44 3.69 -18.15 -0.24
CA LEU A 44 4.19 -19.00 0.83
C LEU A 44 5.21 -18.13 1.58
N TRP A 45 4.82 -17.63 2.75
CA TRP A 45 5.65 -16.81 3.60
C TRP A 45 6.79 -17.68 4.10
N ASP A 46 7.93 -17.60 3.40
CA ASP A 46 9.17 -18.22 3.81
C ASP A 46 9.87 -17.37 4.87
N ASP A 47 10.86 -17.97 5.53
CA ASP A 47 11.57 -17.34 6.65
C ASP A 47 12.20 -16.01 6.25
N ASP A 48 12.75 -15.92 5.03
CA ASP A 48 13.32 -14.69 4.48
C ASP A 48 12.25 -13.60 4.29
N GLY A 49 11.08 -13.96 3.75
CA GLY A 49 9.95 -13.04 3.58
C GLY A 49 9.42 -12.52 4.91
N VAL A 50 9.32 -13.39 5.92
CA VAL A 50 8.91 -13.00 7.28
C VAL A 50 9.98 -12.11 7.93
N ALA A 51 11.26 -12.47 7.84
CA ALA A 51 12.35 -11.70 8.41
C ALA A 51 12.44 -10.29 7.78
N ALA A 52 12.30 -10.19 6.45
CA ALA A 52 12.26 -8.92 5.73
C ALA A 52 11.05 -8.07 6.14
N LEU A 53 9.86 -8.67 6.27
CA LEU A 53 8.65 -7.98 6.74
C LEU A 53 8.87 -7.36 8.14
N PHE A 54 9.35 -8.14 9.11
CA PHE A 54 9.61 -7.63 10.46
C PHE A 54 10.68 -6.52 10.47
N ARG A 55 11.75 -6.68 9.69
CA ARG A 55 12.80 -5.66 9.57
C ARG A 55 12.24 -4.35 9.03
N LEU A 56 11.47 -4.39 7.94
CA LEU A 56 10.87 -3.19 7.34
C LEU A 56 9.79 -2.57 8.22
N ARG A 57 9.00 -3.39 8.92
CA ARG A 57 7.89 -2.91 9.75
C ARG A 57 8.36 -2.18 11.02
N TYR A 58 9.48 -2.59 11.60
CA TYR A 58 9.91 -2.14 12.94
C TYR A 58 11.31 -1.52 13.00
N LYS A 59 12.22 -1.86 12.06
CA LYS A 59 13.64 -1.46 12.11
C LYS A 59 14.07 -0.55 10.96
N SER A 60 13.16 -0.19 10.04
CA SER A 60 13.45 0.75 8.94
C SER A 60 12.78 2.11 9.17
N GLN A 61 13.02 3.05 8.26
CA GLN A 61 12.38 4.37 8.25
C GLN A 61 10.86 4.30 8.06
N LEU A 62 10.32 3.17 7.54
CA LEU A 62 8.87 2.95 7.45
C LEU A 62 8.19 2.86 8.81
N SER A 63 8.91 2.41 9.83
CA SER A 63 8.36 2.14 11.17
C SER A 63 7.61 3.34 11.74
N ALA A 64 8.16 4.56 11.61
CA ALA A 64 7.57 5.79 12.13
C ALA A 64 6.15 6.04 11.61
N ARG A 65 5.88 5.74 10.33
CA ARG A 65 4.58 5.98 9.69
C ARG A 65 3.48 5.11 10.30
N PHE A 66 3.83 3.90 10.73
CA PHE A 66 2.87 3.00 11.33
C PHE A 66 2.45 3.39 12.75
N TYR A 67 3.30 4.14 13.47
CA TYR A 67 2.97 4.71 14.78
C TYR A 67 2.19 6.03 14.67
N SER A 68 2.00 6.57 13.45
CA SER A 68 1.18 7.77 13.23
C SER A 68 -0.26 7.57 13.71
N LYS A 69 -0.88 8.62 14.25
CA LYS A 69 -2.32 8.64 14.54
C LYS A 69 -3.17 8.84 13.28
N ASN A 70 -2.56 9.27 12.18
CA ASN A 70 -3.23 9.49 10.92
C ASN A 70 -3.41 8.18 10.14
N ASN A 71 -4.66 7.85 9.81
CA ASN A 71 -4.98 6.65 9.03
C ASN A 71 -4.44 6.69 7.60
N ALA A 72 -4.26 7.89 7.02
CA ALA A 72 -3.64 8.02 5.69
C ALA A 72 -2.18 7.57 5.74
N ASP A 73 -1.41 8.00 6.74
CA ASP A 73 -0.01 7.61 6.90
C ASP A 73 0.14 6.10 7.07
N LYS A 74 -0.76 5.47 7.85
CA LYS A 74 -0.78 4.01 8.00
C LYS A 74 -1.07 3.30 6.68
N LYS A 75 -2.04 3.78 5.90
CA LYS A 75 -2.34 3.22 4.57
C LYS A 75 -1.13 3.34 3.65
N THR A 76 -0.50 4.51 3.60
CA THR A 76 0.75 4.73 2.84
C THR A 76 1.86 3.79 3.32
N ALA A 77 2.00 3.58 4.63
CA ALA A 77 3.00 2.68 5.19
C ALA A 77 2.82 1.24 4.69
N TYR A 78 1.58 0.73 4.62
CA TYR A 78 1.33 -0.61 4.06
C TYR A 78 1.61 -0.69 2.56
N VAL A 79 1.31 0.35 1.79
CA VAL A 79 1.64 0.42 0.36
C VAL A 79 3.15 0.36 0.15
N MET A 80 3.91 1.20 0.87
CA MET A 80 5.36 1.22 0.78
C MET A 80 5.99 -0.08 1.29
N LEU A 81 5.46 -0.64 2.38
CA LEU A 81 5.94 -1.91 2.93
C LEU A 81 5.79 -3.05 1.92
N ALA A 82 4.66 -3.13 1.20
CA ALA A 82 4.47 -4.14 0.15
C ALA A 82 5.46 -3.97 -1.01
N ALA A 83 5.70 -2.74 -1.45
CA ALA A 83 6.67 -2.46 -2.51
C ALA A 83 8.11 -2.78 -2.09
N GLU A 84 8.54 -2.30 -0.91
CA GLU A 84 9.90 -2.55 -0.39
C GLU A 84 10.14 -4.03 -0.08
N LEU A 85 9.14 -4.71 0.48
CA LEU A 85 9.22 -6.15 0.73
C LEU A 85 9.39 -6.90 -0.59
N SER A 86 8.64 -6.51 -1.63
CA SER A 86 8.70 -7.18 -2.91
C SER A 86 10.06 -7.07 -3.58
N VAL A 87 10.69 -5.89 -3.47
CA VAL A 87 12.06 -5.65 -3.93
C VAL A 87 13.06 -6.44 -3.10
N ALA A 88 12.91 -6.45 -1.77
CA ALA A 88 13.87 -7.08 -0.86
C ALA A 88 13.94 -8.61 -0.98
N THR A 89 12.85 -9.25 -1.43
CA THR A 89 12.75 -10.72 -1.53
C THR A 89 12.59 -11.21 -2.97
N GLU A 90 12.60 -10.30 -3.95
CA GLU A 90 12.36 -10.61 -5.37
C GLU A 90 11.03 -11.34 -5.64
N LYS A 91 9.99 -11.03 -4.86
CA LYS A 91 8.65 -11.66 -4.94
C LYS A 91 7.57 -10.60 -4.91
N GLU A 92 6.46 -10.81 -5.61
CA GLU A 92 5.37 -9.84 -5.58
C GLU A 92 4.49 -10.02 -4.32
N TYR A 93 4.35 -8.96 -3.53
CA TYR A 93 3.40 -8.88 -2.42
C TYR A 93 2.37 -7.79 -2.66
N SER A 94 1.10 -8.16 -2.49
CA SER A 94 0.01 -7.19 -2.44
C SER A 94 -0.12 -6.56 -1.06
N VAL A 95 -0.65 -5.34 -1.01
CA VAL A 95 -0.96 -4.63 0.25
C VAL A 95 -1.86 -5.46 1.16
N ALA A 96 -2.85 -6.16 0.60
CA ALA A 96 -3.76 -7.01 1.37
C ALA A 96 -3.03 -8.17 2.05
N GLN A 97 -2.08 -8.81 1.37
CA GLN A 97 -1.30 -9.90 1.96
C GLN A 97 -0.40 -9.42 3.09
N VAL A 98 0.23 -8.25 2.92
CA VAL A 98 1.08 -7.63 3.96
C VAL A 98 0.27 -7.18 5.17
N GLN A 99 -0.98 -6.76 4.98
CA GLN A 99 -1.87 -6.38 6.08
C GLN A 99 -2.43 -7.55 6.87
N ASP A 100 -2.69 -8.67 6.19
CA ASP A 100 -3.23 -9.90 6.80
C ASP A 100 -2.18 -10.70 7.57
N LYS A 101 -0.89 -10.41 7.34
CA LYS A 101 0.25 -11.10 7.94
C LYS A 101 0.68 -10.50 9.27
#